data_AF-A0A1H1AY07-F1
#
_entry.id   AF-A0A1H1AY07-F1
#
_cell.length_a   1.000
_cell.length_b   1.000
_cell.length_c   1.000
_cell.angle_alpha   90.00
_cell.angle_beta   90.00
_cell.angle_gamma   90.00
#
_symmetry.space_group_name_H-M   'P 1'
#
loop_
_entity.id
_entity.type
_entity.pdbx_description
1 polymer ?
#
loop_
_entity_poly.entity_id
_entity_poly.type
_entity_poly.pdbx_seq_one_letter_code
_entity_poly.pdbx_strand_id
1 'polypeptide(L)'
;MIFDVPLWLEIHNMKSTKQILRNINLSLYNSKKFIGKMVQINCYEKNGMQEFYGENGSYSFLLAGNEIRRFELEFAVRQEDLDGKEFDEVRFSYYDSKDKYHEMLIFKIDSDWRLIN
;
A
#
# COMPACT_ATOMS: atom_id res chain seq x y z
N MET A 1 -2.94 5.71 -18.59
CA MET A 1 -2.54 4.34 -18.19
C MET A 1 -2.74 4.17 -16.70
N ILE A 2 -2.90 2.93 -16.23
CA ILE A 2 -3.01 2.60 -14.80
C ILE A 2 -1.78 1.79 -14.41
N PHE A 3 -1.18 2.12 -13.27
CA PHE A 3 -0.21 1.30 -12.59
C PHE A 3 -0.86 0.74 -11.32
N ASP A 4 -0.90 -0.58 -11.22
CA ASP A 4 -1.66 -1.36 -10.25
C ASP A 4 -0.70 -2.25 -9.45
N VAL A 5 -0.89 -2.33 -8.14
CA VAL A 5 0.02 -3.03 -7.21
C VAL A 5 -0.82 -3.81 -6.19
N PRO A 6 -1.17 -5.07 -6.53
CA PRO A 6 -1.67 -6.01 -5.55
C PRO A 6 -0.57 -6.36 -4.55
N LEU A 7 -0.89 -6.36 -3.26
CA LEU A 7 0.06 -6.66 -2.19
C LEU A 7 -0.54 -7.58 -1.12
N TRP A 8 0.12 -8.71 -0.88
CA TRP A 8 -0.12 -9.52 0.31
C TRP A 8 0.81 -9.09 1.44
N LEU A 9 0.22 -8.55 2.51
CA LEU A 9 0.96 -8.07 3.68
C LEU A 9 0.71 -8.97 4.87
N GLU A 10 1.77 -9.61 5.38
CA GLU A 10 1.73 -10.34 6.65
C GLU A 10 2.40 -9.52 7.75
N ILE A 11 1.67 -9.26 8.82
CA ILE A 11 2.14 -8.47 9.97
C ILE A 11 2.23 -9.39 11.18
N HIS A 12 3.40 -9.42 11.80
CA HIS A 12 3.64 -10.12 13.06
C HIS A 12 3.83 -9.10 14.18
N ASN A 13 2.85 -9.01 15.09
CA ASN A 13 3.01 -8.24 16.32
C ASN A 13 3.74 -9.07 17.38
N MET A 14 5.07 -8.94 17.43
CA MET A 14 5.91 -9.65 18.41
C MET A 14 5.83 -9.09 19.84
N LYS A 15 5.06 -8.03 20.08
CA LYS A 15 4.85 -7.50 21.44
C LYS A 15 3.68 -8.22 22.09
N SER A 16 3.73 -8.36 23.40
CA SER A 16 2.60 -8.89 24.20
C SER A 16 1.40 -7.97 24.27
N THR A 17 1.53 -6.71 23.82
CA THR A 17 0.46 -5.71 23.85
C THR A 17 -0.07 -5.43 22.45
N LYS A 18 -1.34 -4.99 22.40
CA LYS A 18 -2.00 -4.58 21.15
C LYS A 18 -1.21 -3.46 20.46
N GLN A 19 -0.99 -3.60 19.16
CA GLN A 19 -0.31 -2.59 18.32
C GLN A 19 -1.22 -2.19 17.17
N ILE A 20 -1.03 -0.96 16.67
CA ILE A 20 -1.74 -0.46 15.50
C ILE A 20 -0.74 0.00 14.45
N LEU A 21 -1.00 -0.37 13.20
CA LEU A 21 -0.40 0.26 12.02
C LEU A 21 -1.51 1.06 11.34
N ARG A 22 -1.26 2.33 11.07
CA ARG A 22 -2.26 3.23 10.48
C ARG A 22 -1.82 3.71 9.12
N ASN A 23 -2.81 3.89 8.24
CA ASN A 23 -2.65 4.49 6.93
C ASN A 23 -1.51 3.86 6.11
N ILE A 24 -1.55 2.52 5.98
CA ILE A 24 -0.62 1.79 5.13
C ILE A 24 -0.83 2.25 3.69
N ASN A 25 0.21 2.76 3.03
CA ASN A 25 0.11 3.23 1.66
C ASN A 25 1.42 3.05 0.88
N LEU A 26 1.33 3.05 -0.44
CA LEU A 26 2.46 3.12 -1.35
C LEU A 26 2.69 4.56 -1.81
N SER A 27 3.94 4.98 -1.76
CA SER A 27 4.41 6.29 -2.22
C SER A 27 5.35 6.10 -3.41
N LEU A 28 5.20 6.97 -4.39
CA LEU A 28 5.94 6.96 -5.64
C LEU A 28 7.05 8.00 -5.58
N TYR A 29 8.23 7.61 -6.02
CA TYR A 29 9.42 8.43 -6.05
C TYR A 29 10.09 8.36 -7.41
N ASN A 30 10.77 9.44 -7.79
CA ASN A 30 11.64 9.50 -8.96
C ASN A 30 12.99 10.04 -8.53
N SER A 31 14.06 9.26 -8.67
CA SER A 31 15.41 9.65 -8.23
C SER A 31 15.40 10.15 -6.78
N LYS A 32 14.69 9.41 -5.90
CA LYS A 32 14.45 9.71 -4.48
C LYS A 32 13.63 10.98 -4.18
N LYS A 33 13.06 11.65 -5.19
CA LYS A 33 12.12 12.77 -5.00
C LYS A 33 10.69 12.24 -4.96
N PHE A 34 9.93 12.67 -3.96
CA PHE A 34 8.52 12.27 -3.82
C PHE A 34 7.69 12.80 -4.98
N ILE A 35 6.89 11.93 -5.59
CA ILE A 35 5.98 12.24 -6.70
C ILE A 35 4.54 12.28 -6.23
N GLY A 36 4.11 11.28 -5.44
CA GLY A 36 2.73 11.17 -5.00
C GLY A 36 2.49 9.89 -4.20
N LYS A 37 1.27 9.75 -3.67
CA LYS A 37 0.80 8.50 -3.06
C LYS A 37 -0.14 7.80 -4.02
N MET A 38 -0.17 6.47 -3.95
CA MET A 38 -1.16 5.67 -4.65
C MET A 38 -2.52 5.76 -3.95
N VAL A 39 -3.57 5.44 -4.69
CA VAL A 39 -4.94 5.31 -4.20
C VAL A 39 -5.11 3.91 -3.60
N GLN A 40 -5.65 3.84 -2.39
CA GLN A 40 -6.09 2.60 -1.76
C GLN A 40 -7.40 2.14 -2.41
N ILE A 41 -7.40 0.96 -3.01
CA ILE A 41 -8.63 0.35 -3.50
C ILE A 41 -9.27 -0.40 -2.32
N ASN A 42 -10.45 0.03 -1.91
CA ASN A 42 -11.05 -0.45 -0.65
C ASN A 42 -11.87 -1.74 -0.84
N CYS A 43 -12.42 -1.96 -2.03
CA CYS A 43 -13.31 -3.07 -2.31
C CYS A 43 -13.27 -3.46 -3.79
N TYR A 44 -13.77 -4.66 -4.08
CA TYR A 44 -13.98 -5.17 -5.42
C TYR A 44 -15.27 -6.00 -5.47
N GLU A 45 -15.83 -6.17 -6.67
CA GLU A 45 -17.00 -7.01 -6.87
C GLU A 45 -16.56 -8.43 -7.24
N LYS A 46 -17.16 -9.43 -6.58
CA LYS A 46 -16.97 -10.85 -6.88
C LYS A 46 -18.30 -11.57 -6.79
N ASN A 47 -18.74 -12.19 -7.88
CA ASN A 47 -20.01 -12.92 -7.96
C ASN A 47 -21.24 -12.09 -7.53
N GLY A 48 -21.26 -10.79 -7.85
CA GLY A 48 -22.36 -9.88 -7.46
C GLY A 48 -22.34 -9.47 -5.98
N MET A 49 -21.30 -9.83 -5.23
CA MET A 49 -21.09 -9.40 -3.84
C MET A 49 -19.88 -8.48 -3.76
N GLN A 50 -19.97 -7.47 -2.88
CA GLN A 50 -18.87 -6.58 -2.57
C GLN A 50 -17.95 -7.24 -1.55
N GLU A 51 -16.69 -7.43 -1.92
CA GLU A 51 -15.61 -7.89 -1.06
C GLU A 51 -14.66 -6.74 -0.74
N PHE A 52 -13.94 -6.82 0.37
CA PHE A 52 -13.10 -5.72 0.86
C PHE A 52 -11.63 -6.09 0.92
N TYR A 53 -10.78 -5.18 0.46
CA TYR A 53 -9.35 -5.21 0.76
C TYR A 53 -9.08 -4.66 2.17
N GLY A 54 -7.89 -4.96 2.70
CA GLY A 54 -7.48 -4.54 4.04
C GLY A 54 -8.39 -5.10 5.12
N GLU A 55 -8.76 -4.24 6.07
CA GLU A 55 -9.68 -4.58 7.16
C GLU A 55 -11.02 -3.88 6.89
N ASN A 56 -11.90 -4.55 6.13
CA ASN A 56 -13.18 -3.98 5.68
C ASN A 56 -13.02 -2.64 4.93
N GLY A 57 -12.04 -2.56 4.03
CA GLY A 57 -11.72 -1.37 3.26
C GLY A 57 -10.81 -0.38 3.98
N SER A 58 -10.45 -0.65 5.25
CA SER A 58 -9.48 0.15 5.99
C SER A 58 -8.05 -0.37 5.78
N TYR A 59 -7.12 0.56 5.57
CA TYR A 59 -5.68 0.30 5.50
C TYR A 59 -5.00 0.61 6.84
N SER A 60 -5.72 0.41 7.93
CA SER A 60 -5.23 0.52 9.31
C SER A 60 -5.59 -0.74 10.07
N PHE A 61 -4.59 -1.36 10.70
CA PHE A 61 -4.66 -2.71 11.24
C PHE A 61 -4.33 -2.71 12.71
N LEU A 62 -5.25 -3.22 13.53
CA LEU A 62 -5.11 -3.31 14.98
C LEU A 62 -4.81 -4.75 15.39
N LEU A 63 -3.56 -5.08 15.65
CA LEU A 63 -3.14 -6.44 15.98
C LEU A 63 -3.12 -6.69 17.48
N ALA A 64 -3.64 -7.84 17.91
CA ALA A 64 -3.49 -8.32 19.28
C ALA A 64 -2.01 -8.66 19.59
N GLY A 65 -1.67 -8.81 20.87
CA GLY A 65 -0.31 -9.19 21.26
C GLY A 65 0.05 -10.59 20.78
N ASN A 66 1.27 -10.78 20.28
CA ASN A 66 1.78 -12.03 19.71
C ASN A 66 0.94 -12.57 18.53
N GLU A 67 0.20 -11.70 17.85
CA GLU A 67 -0.65 -12.06 16.71
C GLU A 67 0.12 -12.00 15.40
N ILE A 68 -0.19 -12.93 14.49
CA ILE A 68 0.20 -12.89 13.08
C ILE A 68 -1.08 -12.83 12.25
N ARG A 69 -1.19 -11.84 11.36
CA ARG A 69 -2.31 -11.74 10.41
C ARG A 69 -1.81 -11.33 9.03
N ARG A 70 -2.52 -11.81 8.01
CA ARG A 70 -2.29 -11.49 6.61
C ARG A 70 -3.46 -10.68 6.06
N PHE A 71 -3.15 -9.70 5.23
CA PHE A 71 -4.09 -8.80 4.58
C PHE A 71 -3.82 -8.77 3.08
N GLU A 72 -4.90 -8.70 2.31
CA GLU A 72 -4.84 -8.43 0.88
C GLU A 72 -5.10 -6.95 0.66
N LEU A 73 -4.17 -6.27 0.01
CA LEU A 73 -4.19 -4.83 -0.25
C LEU A 73 -4.09 -4.60 -1.74
N GLU A 74 -4.70 -3.53 -2.22
CA GLU A 74 -4.68 -3.14 -3.62
C GLU A 74 -4.47 -1.64 -3.75
N PHE A 75 -3.53 -1.26 -4.62
CA PHE A 75 -3.14 0.12 -4.81
C PHE A 75 -3.07 0.43 -6.29
N ALA A 76 -3.69 1.54 -6.70
CA ALA A 76 -3.64 1.98 -8.07
C ALA A 76 -3.24 3.45 -8.16
N VAL A 77 -2.65 3.83 -9.29
CA VAL A 77 -2.47 5.22 -9.69
C VAL A 77 -2.70 5.35 -11.19
N ARG A 78 -3.38 6.42 -11.59
CA ARG A 78 -3.48 6.75 -13.01
C ARG A 78 -2.38 7.72 -13.37
N GLN A 79 -1.87 7.60 -14.59
CA GLN A 79 -0.87 8.54 -15.11
C GLN A 79 -1.37 9.99 -15.10
N GLU A 80 -2.67 10.20 -15.32
CA GLU A 80 -3.30 11.52 -15.24
C GLU A 80 -3.26 12.12 -13.83
N ASP A 81 -3.37 11.28 -12.79
CA ASP A 81 -3.31 11.72 -11.39
C ASP A 81 -1.89 12.20 -10.99
N LEU A 82 -0.88 11.87 -11.79
CA LEU A 82 0.51 12.29 -11.61
C LEU A 82 0.95 13.37 -12.61
N ASP A 83 0.04 13.95 -13.39
CA ASP A 83 0.36 14.90 -14.47
C ASP A 83 1.36 14.34 -15.51
N GLY A 84 1.34 13.02 -15.73
CA GLY A 84 2.31 12.36 -16.61
C GLY A 84 3.74 12.27 -16.07
N LYS A 85 3.97 12.58 -14.79
CA LYS A 85 5.28 12.40 -14.15
C LYS A 85 5.67 10.93 -14.09
N GLU A 86 6.95 10.67 -14.33
CA GLU A 86 7.56 9.36 -14.19
C GLU A 86 8.01 9.08 -12.75
N PHE A 87 8.14 7.79 -12.39
CA PHE A 87 8.61 7.28 -11.11
C PHE A 87 9.47 6.01 -11.29
N ASP A 88 10.51 5.87 -10.47
CA ASP A 88 11.48 4.76 -10.50
C ASP A 88 11.51 3.93 -9.20
N GLU A 89 10.75 4.36 -8.19
CA GLU A 89 10.74 3.79 -6.85
C GLU A 89 9.32 3.72 -6.29
N VAL A 90 8.95 2.54 -5.74
CA VAL A 90 7.74 2.36 -4.95
C VAL A 90 8.11 2.05 -3.51
N ARG A 91 7.61 2.86 -2.60
CA ARG A 91 7.92 2.78 -1.17
C ARG A 91 6.67 2.49 -0.35
N PHE A 92 6.77 1.48 0.51
CA PHE A 92 5.79 1.19 1.55
C PHE A 92 5.86 2.26 2.64
N SER A 93 4.72 2.67 3.17
CA SER A 93 4.66 3.62 4.27
C SER A 93 3.54 3.31 5.25
N TYR A 94 3.73 3.63 6.52
CA TYR A 94 2.70 3.51 7.57
C TYR A 94 3.04 4.39 8.79
N TYR A 95 2.05 4.63 9.64
CA TYR A 95 2.23 5.22 10.97
C TYR A 95 2.11 4.15 12.04
N ASP A 96 3.02 4.16 13.01
CA ASP A 96 2.95 3.24 14.15
C ASP A 96 2.01 3.73 15.28
N SER A 97 2.01 2.98 16.37
CA SER A 97 1.24 3.27 17.59
C SER A 97 1.67 4.55 18.32
N LYS A 98 2.83 5.13 17.96
CA LYS A 98 3.35 6.40 18.48
C LYS A 98 3.22 7.55 17.47
N ASP A 99 2.44 7.36 16.41
CA ASP A 99 2.28 8.34 15.32
C ASP A 99 3.58 8.63 14.56
N LYS A 100 4.56 7.72 14.65
CA LYS A 100 5.80 7.85 13.89
C LYS A 100 5.58 7.29 12.48
N TYR A 101 5.93 8.10 11.48
CA TYR A 101 5.97 7.69 10.07
C TYR A 101 7.17 6.77 9.82
N HIS A 102 6.91 5.65 9.14
CA HIS A 102 7.92 4.72 8.65
C HIS A 102 7.75 4.57 7.15
N GLU A 103 8.86 4.47 6.43
CA GLU A 103 8.88 4.26 4.99
C GLU A 103 10.04 3.34 4.61
N MET A 104 9.80 2.45 3.64
CA MET A 104 10.80 1.53 3.11
C MET A 104 10.59 1.29 1.62
N LEU A 105 11.69 1.19 0.86
CA LEU A 105 11.64 0.80 -0.55
C LEU A 105 11.18 -0.66 -0.68
N ILE A 106 10.18 -0.92 -1.54
CA ILE A 106 9.75 -2.29 -1.85
C ILE A 106 10.37 -2.76 -3.16
N PHE A 107 10.26 -1.97 -4.22
CA PHE A 107 10.84 -2.29 -5.52
C PHE A 107 11.19 -1.03 -6.31
N LYS A 108 12.18 -1.19 -7.20
CA LYS A 108 12.53 -0.21 -8.23
C LYS A 108 11.87 -0.57 -9.53
N ILE A 109 11.61 0.42 -10.37
CA ILE A 109 10.95 0.26 -11.66
C ILE A 109 11.90 0.80 -12.73
N ASP A 110 12.29 -0.08 -13.66
CA ASP A 110 13.20 0.28 -14.75
C ASP A 110 12.48 0.93 -15.94
N SER A 111 11.16 0.78 -16.03
CA SER A 111 10.32 1.51 -16.97
C SER A 111 8.87 1.55 -16.50
N ASP A 112 8.47 2.69 -15.94
CA ASP A 112 7.09 2.96 -15.60
C ASP A 112 6.27 3.28 -16.86
N TRP A 113 4.98 2.99 -16.80
CA TRP A 113 4.02 3.16 -17.91
C TRP A 113 4.33 2.38 -19.21
N ARG A 114 5.20 1.36 -19.21
CA ARG A 114 5.34 0.48 -20.38
C ARG A 114 4.43 -0.74 -20.24
N LEU A 115 3.60 -0.97 -21.25
CA LEU A 115 2.88 -2.24 -21.41
C LEU A 115 3.93 -3.34 -21.57
N ILE A 116 3.99 -4.29 -20.64
CA ILE A 116 4.70 -5.56 -20.88
C ILE A 116 3.75 -6.38 -21.78
N ASN A 117 4.09 -6.47 -23.06
CA ASN A 117 3.40 -7.33 -24.04
C ASN A 117 3.73 -8.80 -23.81
#